data_AF-A0A2H0RVK1-F1
#
_entry.id   AF-A0A2H0RVK1-F1
#
_cell.length_a   1.000
_cell.length_b   1.000
_cell.length_c   1.000
_cell.angle_alpha   90.00
_cell.angle_beta   90.00
_cell.angle_gamma   90.00
#
_symmetry.space_group_name_H-M   'P 1'
#
loop_
_entity.id
_entity.type
_entity.pdbx_description
1 polymer ?
#
loop_
_entity_poly.entity_id
_entity_poly.type
_entity_poly.pdbx_seq_one_letter_code
_entity_poly.pdbx_strand_id
1 'polypeptide(L)'
;MHIMKHKFMAKVTFIYGDQTKEVEAENGKKLLQIGLDNGVPIEHACGGNGFCTTCMCHVKEGMENLSERNDREENMGIIHDPERLTCQAEVQGDCTVELVDF
;
A
#
# COMPACT_ATOMS: atom_id res chain seq x y z
N MET A 1 9.96 12.60 30.60
CA MET A 1 10.22 11.17 30.33
C MET A 1 9.49 10.78 29.05
N HIS A 2 10.01 11.16 27.88
CA HIS A 2 9.45 10.74 26.58
C HIS A 2 10.20 9.47 26.17
N ILE A 3 9.57 8.33 26.43
CA ILE A 3 10.10 7.02 26.03
C ILE A 3 10.10 6.99 24.51
N MET A 4 11.29 6.90 23.92
CA MET A 4 11.48 6.70 22.50
C MET A 4 10.83 5.36 22.13
N LYS A 5 9.61 5.41 21.59
CA LYS A 5 9.00 4.26 20.92
C LYS A 5 9.88 3.98 19.71
N HIS A 6 10.70 2.94 19.76
CA HIS A 6 11.33 2.39 18.56
C HIS A 6 10.21 1.99 17.60
N LYS A 7 9.86 2.90 16.69
CA LYS A 7 8.91 2.63 15.62
C LYS A 7 9.62 1.70 14.65
N PHE A 8 9.09 0.49 14.47
CA PHE A 8 9.53 -0.39 13.39
C PHE A 8 9.18 0.30 12.07
N MET A 9 10.21 0.54 11.26
CA MET A 9 10.11 1.13 9.93
C MET A 9 10.24 -0.01 8.92
N ALA A 10 9.33 -0.04 7.96
CA ALA A 10 9.37 -0.94 6.81
C ALA A 10 9.93 -0.19 5.59
N LYS A 11 10.73 -0.87 4.79
CA LYS A 11 11.08 -0.43 3.45
C LYS A 11 9.94 -0.77 2.49
N VAL A 12 9.36 0.24 1.87
CA VAL A 12 8.29 0.10 0.87
C VAL A 12 8.80 0.55 -0.48
N THR A 13 8.70 -0.32 -1.48
CA THR A 13 9.09 -0.04 -2.85
C THR A 13 7.86 0.08 -3.75
N PHE A 14 7.68 1.22 -4.39
CA PHE A 14 6.63 1.47 -5.38
C PHE A 14 7.22 1.41 -6.79
N ILE A 15 6.58 0.65 -7.68
CA ILE A 15 6.86 0.59 -9.11
C ILE A 15 5.67 1.19 -9.85
N TYR A 16 5.92 2.14 -10.76
CA TYR A 16 4.87 2.83 -11.52
C TYR A 16 5.45 3.37 -12.84
N GLY A 17 4.91 2.91 -13.96
CA GLY A 17 5.52 3.12 -15.28
C GLY A 17 6.97 2.63 -15.28
N ASP A 18 7.90 3.44 -15.80
CA ASP A 18 9.34 3.17 -15.79
C ASP A 18 10.06 3.62 -14.50
N GLN A 19 9.31 4.00 -13.46
CA GLN A 19 9.85 4.56 -12.22
C GLN A 19 9.77 3.59 -11.05
N THR A 20 10.80 3.63 -10.20
CA THR A 20 10.82 2.94 -8.92
C THR A 20 11.12 3.95 -7.81
N LYS A 21 10.37 3.87 -6.71
CA LYS A 21 10.57 4.70 -5.53
C LYS A 21 10.60 3.86 -4.26
N GLU A 22 11.72 3.93 -3.55
CA GLU A 22 11.88 3.31 -2.23
C GLU A 22 11.69 4.36 -1.13
N VAL A 23 10.93 4.00 -0.10
CA VAL A 23 10.67 4.86 1.05
C VAL A 23 10.67 4.05 2.34
N GLU A 24 10.97 4.70 3.47
CA GLU A 24 10.74 4.11 4.78
C GLU A 24 9.39 4.58 5.33
N ALA A 25 8.61 3.64 5.87
CA ALA A 25 7.30 3.93 6.45
C ALA A 25 7.12 3.25 7.80
N GLU A 26 6.37 3.90 8.68
CA GLU A 26 5.95 3.29 9.93
C GLU A 26 4.96 2.16 9.66
N ASN A 27 5.14 1.03 10.35
CA ASN A 27 4.14 -0.05 10.33
C ASN A 27 2.75 0.46 10.77
N GLY A 28 1.70 -0.09 10.17
CA GLY A 28 0.30 0.30 10.34
C GLY A 28 -0.16 1.44 9.43
N LYS A 29 0.74 2.04 8.63
CA LYS A 29 0.33 3.01 7.61
C LYS A 29 -0.15 2.30 6.34
N LYS A 30 -1.18 2.88 5.71
CA LYS A 30 -1.72 2.41 4.43
C LYS A 30 -0.78 2.74 3.28
N LEU A 31 -0.65 1.82 2.32
CA LEU A 31 0.19 2.00 1.12
C LEU A 31 -0.16 3.28 0.35
N LEU A 32 -1.45 3.62 0.24
CA LEU A 32 -1.90 4.86 -0.41
C LEU A 32 -1.31 6.10 0.27
N GLN A 33 -1.39 6.17 1.61
CA GLN A 33 -0.89 7.32 2.35
C GLN A 33 0.63 7.43 2.22
N ILE A 34 1.33 6.31 2.35
CA ILE A 34 2.79 6.24 2.21
C ILE A 34 3.21 6.74 0.83
N GLY A 35 2.55 6.27 -0.24
CA GLY A 35 2.84 6.68 -1.61
C GLY A 35 2.59 8.17 -1.82
N LEU A 36 1.41 8.67 -1.46
CA LEU A 36 1.04 10.08 -1.66
C LEU A 36 1.94 11.04 -0.87
N ASP A 37 2.25 10.74 0.40
CA ASP A 37 3.17 11.54 1.23
C ASP A 37 4.57 11.66 0.60
N ASN A 38 4.94 10.66 -0.21
CA ASN A 38 6.20 10.61 -0.92
C ASN A 38 6.06 10.96 -2.41
N GLY A 39 4.93 11.50 -2.87
CA GLY A 39 4.76 11.93 -4.26
C GLY A 39 4.74 10.79 -5.29
N VAL A 40 4.36 9.58 -4.89
CA VAL A 40 3.99 8.50 -5.83
C VAL A 40 2.59 8.82 -6.38
N PRO A 41 2.40 8.85 -7.70
CA PRO A 41 1.11 9.18 -8.31
C PRO A 41 0.16 7.97 -8.23
N ILE A 42 -0.55 7.79 -7.12
CA ILE A 42 -1.54 6.72 -6.99
C ILE A 42 -2.93 7.29 -7.28
N GLU A 43 -3.66 6.75 -8.25
CA GLU A 43 -5.05 7.16 -8.47
C GLU A 43 -5.97 6.73 -7.32
N HIS A 44 -6.89 7.59 -6.91
CA HIS A 44 -7.75 7.34 -5.75
C HIS A 44 -9.10 8.03 -5.88
N ALA A 45 -9.87 7.68 -6.92
CA ALA A 45 -11.11 8.36 -7.28
C ALA A 45 -12.14 8.45 -6.13
N CYS A 46 -12.21 7.44 -5.25
CA CYS A 46 -13.09 7.47 -4.07
C CYS A 46 -12.50 8.13 -2.82
N GLY A 47 -11.30 8.72 -2.90
CA GLY A 47 -10.59 9.30 -1.76
C GLY A 47 -10.06 8.27 -0.76
N GLY A 48 -9.80 7.03 -1.20
CA GLY A 48 -9.29 5.96 -0.34
C GLY A 48 -10.34 5.27 0.54
N ASN A 49 -11.62 5.42 0.21
CA ASN A 49 -12.73 4.86 0.97
C ASN A 49 -13.09 3.41 0.61
N GLY A 50 -12.43 2.79 -0.38
CA GLY A 50 -12.73 1.42 -0.78
C GLY A 50 -14.06 1.27 -1.54
N PHE A 51 -14.41 2.30 -2.34
CA PHE A 51 -15.59 2.30 -3.23
C PHE A 51 -15.21 2.40 -4.72
N CYS A 52 -13.92 2.26 -5.05
CA CYS A 52 -13.41 2.19 -6.42
C CYS A 52 -12.18 1.26 -6.43
N THR A 53 -11.66 0.99 -7.63
CA THR A 53 -10.47 0.15 -7.84
C THR A 53 -9.26 0.90 -8.38
N THR A 54 -9.35 2.22 -8.61
CA THR A 54 -8.26 3.01 -9.22
C THR A 54 -6.94 3.00 -8.44
N CYS A 55 -6.98 2.66 -7.14
CA CYS A 55 -5.78 2.60 -6.30
C CYS A 55 -5.15 1.19 -6.27
N MET A 56 -5.46 0.35 -7.26
CA MET A 56 -5.03 -1.05 -7.31
C MET A 56 -3.51 -1.14 -7.48
N CYS A 57 -2.93 -2.16 -6.85
CA CYS A 57 -1.57 -2.58 -7.09
C CYS A 57 -1.47 -4.11 -7.18
N HIS A 58 -0.41 -4.56 -7.82
CA HIS A 58 0.09 -5.93 -7.71
C HIS A 58 1.23 -5.96 -6.69
N VAL A 59 1.09 -6.78 -5.66
CA VAL A 59 2.19 -7.03 -4.72
C VAL A 59 3.19 -7.96 -5.38
N LYS A 60 4.44 -7.51 -5.49
CA LYS A 60 5.55 -8.27 -6.07
C LYS A 60 6.28 -9.08 -5.01
N GLU A 61 6.45 -8.50 -3.82
CA GLU A 61 7.14 -9.09 -2.67
C GLU A 61 6.51 -8.61 -1.36
N GLY A 62 6.55 -9.45 -0.33
CA GLY A 62 6.07 -9.10 1.01
C GLY A 62 4.54 -9.06 1.14
N MET A 63 3.82 -9.99 0.49
CA MET A 63 2.36 -10.10 0.66
C MET A 63 1.99 -10.41 2.12
N GLU A 64 2.77 -11.25 2.77
CA GLU A 64 2.69 -11.59 4.19
C GLU A 64 2.98 -10.40 5.13
N ASN A 65 3.60 -9.34 4.60
CA ASN A 65 3.93 -8.12 5.31
C ASN A 65 2.87 -7.02 5.13
N LEU A 66 1.70 -7.36 4.60
CA LEU A 66 0.54 -6.48 4.53
C LEU A 66 -0.54 -6.99 5.47
N SER A 67 -1.40 -6.09 5.93
CA SER A 67 -2.62 -6.47 6.64
C SER A 67 -3.47 -7.44 5.82
N GLU A 68 -4.21 -8.29 6.51
CA GLU A 68 -5.26 -9.09 5.90
C GLU A 68 -6.22 -8.22 5.10
N ARG A 69 -6.84 -8.83 4.08
CA ARG A 69 -7.89 -8.17 3.31
C ARG A 69 -9.05 -7.85 4.24
N ASN A 70 -9.64 -6.67 4.04
CA ASN A 70 -10.82 -6.26 4.77
C ASN A 70 -12.06 -6.38 3.88
N ASP A 71 -13.25 -6.27 4.49
CA ASP A 71 -14.53 -6.33 3.80
C ASP A 71 -14.61 -5.36 2.61
N ARG A 72 -13.90 -4.23 2.61
CA ARG A 72 -13.94 -3.29 1.48
C ARG A 72 -13.20 -3.83 0.27
N GLU A 73 -12.05 -4.47 0.45
CA GLU A 73 -11.36 -5.17 -0.65
C GLU A 73 -12.22 -6.32 -1.17
N GLU A 74 -12.78 -7.13 -0.28
CA GLU A 74 -13.62 -8.28 -0.65
C GLU A 74 -14.89 -7.87 -1.40
N ASN A 75 -15.59 -6.82 -0.93
CA ASN A 75 -16.78 -6.28 -1.59
C ASN A 75 -16.48 -5.68 -2.97
N MET A 76 -15.24 -5.23 -3.20
CA MET A 76 -14.77 -4.77 -4.52
C MET A 76 -14.27 -5.93 -5.41
N GLY A 77 -14.34 -7.18 -4.93
CA GLY A 77 -13.90 -8.37 -5.66
C GLY A 77 -12.39 -8.63 -5.60
N ILE A 78 -11.64 -7.90 -4.77
CA ILE A 78 -10.18 -8.00 -4.67
C ILE A 78 -9.83 -9.10 -3.67
N ILE A 79 -10.01 -10.35 -4.08
CA ILE A 79 -9.93 -11.54 -3.21
C ILE A 79 -8.75 -12.48 -3.54
N HIS A 80 -7.98 -12.17 -4.59
CA HIS A 80 -6.90 -13.02 -5.06
C HIS A 80 -5.58 -12.27 -5.15
N ASP A 81 -4.49 -12.98 -4.86
CA ASP A 81 -3.14 -12.47 -5.07
C ASP A 81 -2.82 -12.45 -6.57
N PRO A 82 -2.03 -11.47 -7.05
CA PRO A 82 -1.27 -10.49 -6.27
C PRO A 82 -2.02 -9.17 -6.01
N GLU A 83 -3.31 -9.07 -6.33
CA GLU A 83 -4.05 -7.81 -6.33
C GLU A 83 -4.40 -7.31 -4.93
N ARG A 84 -4.13 -6.03 -4.66
CA ARG A 84 -4.52 -5.31 -3.44
C ARG A 84 -4.99 -3.90 -3.77
N LEU A 85 -5.81 -3.32 -2.88
CA LEU A 85 -6.11 -1.90 -2.92
C LEU A 85 -5.15 -1.17 -1.98
N THR A 86 -4.29 -0.31 -2.51
CA THR A 86 -3.32 0.45 -1.69
C THR A 86 -3.99 1.29 -0.59
N CYS A 87 -5.25 1.69 -0.78
CA CYS A 87 -6.01 2.43 0.23
C CYS A 87 -6.55 1.57 1.39
N GLN A 88 -6.50 0.26 1.28
CA GLN A 88 -6.98 -0.69 2.29
C GLN A 88 -5.86 -1.54 2.90
N ALA A 89 -4.76 -1.76 2.17
CA ALA A 89 -3.60 -2.50 2.66
C ALA A 89 -2.70 -1.64 3.58
N GLU A 90 -2.55 -2.08 4.83
CA GLU A 90 -1.61 -1.51 5.80
C GLU A 90 -0.28 -2.27 5.79
N VAL A 91 0.84 -1.54 5.87
CA VAL A 91 2.19 -2.10 5.88
C VAL A 91 2.55 -2.62 7.26
N GLN A 92 3.05 -3.85 7.35
CA GLN A 92 3.50 -4.51 8.58
C GLN A 92 4.97 -4.95 8.53
N GLY A 93 5.60 -4.83 7.36
CA GLY A 93 7.01 -5.12 7.09
C GLY A 93 7.37 -4.73 5.66
N ASP A 94 8.57 -5.09 5.22
CA ASP A 94 9.07 -4.70 3.90
C ASP A 94 8.19 -5.28 2.78
N CYS A 95 7.88 -4.47 1.77
CA CYS A 95 7.08 -4.91 0.62
C CYS A 95 7.41 -4.14 -0.66
N THR A 96 7.17 -4.78 -1.80
CA THR A 96 7.29 -4.18 -3.13
C THR A 96 5.95 -4.28 -3.84
N VAL A 97 5.43 -3.16 -4.35
CA VAL A 97 4.15 -3.08 -5.05
C VAL A 97 4.29 -2.35 -6.39
N GLU A 98 3.57 -2.83 -7.39
CA GLU A 98 3.47 -2.23 -8.73
C GLU A 98 2.06 -1.68 -8.94
N LEU A 99 1.94 -0.40 -9.32
CA LEU A 99 0.66 0.21 -9.66
C LEU A 99 0.22 -0.23 -11.06
N VAL A 100 -1.06 -0.56 -11.24
CA VAL A 100 -1.56 -1.23 -12.46
C VAL A 100 -1.85 -0.24 -13.62
N ASP A 101 -2.06 1.03 -13.31
CA ASP A 101 -2.54 2.04 -14.27
C ASP A 101 -1.44 3.01 -14.79
N PHE A 102 -0.22 2.52 -15.04
CA PHE A 102 0.91 3.33 -15.57
C PHE A 102 1.77 2.61 -16.60
#